data_AF-A0A2V8ZBJ8-F1
#
_entry.id   AF-A0A2V8ZBJ8-F1
#
_cell.length_a   1.000
_cell.length_b   1.000
_cell.length_c   1.000
_cell.angle_alpha   90.00
_cell.angle_beta   90.00
_cell.angle_gamma   90.00
#
_symmetry.space_group_name_H-M   'P 1'
#
loop_
_entity.id
_entity.type
_entity.pdbx_description
1 polymer ?
#
loop_
_entity_poly.entity_id
_entity_poly.type
_entity_poly.pdbx_seq_one_letter_code
_entity_poly.pdbx_strand_id
1 'polypeptide(L)'
;MPEPPHSANAVLRKFIADYNRRFARQPRDRETAWRAAPESLDRICCLVHERMVSNDNVMQWEGRRLQIPQQARRFSFAGAKVQIYQALDGRVSLYYGDARLKHSAIPGGDTFMLPLG
;
A
#
# COMPACT_ATOMS: atom_id res chain seq x y z
N MET A 1 15.93 17.99 6.92
CA MET A 1 15.35 16.95 6.03
C MET A 1 16.46 15.96 5.72
N PRO A 2 16.39 14.69 6.15
CA PRO A 2 17.40 13.72 5.76
C PRO A 2 17.36 13.52 4.23
N GLU A 3 18.53 13.40 3.61
CA GLU A 3 18.71 13.08 2.19
C GLU A 3 17.82 11.88 1.82
N PRO A 4 16.97 11.97 0.77
CA PRO A 4 16.06 10.89 0.48
C PRO A 4 16.87 9.69 -0.05
N PRO A 5 16.55 8.43 0.31
CA PRO A 5 17.37 7.22 0.06
C PRO A 5 17.58 6.85 -1.43
N HIS A 6 17.14 7.72 -2.34
CA HIS A 6 17.13 7.50 -3.78
C HIS A 6 18.54 7.43 -4.37
N SER A 7 19.52 8.17 -3.82
CA SER A 7 20.90 8.14 -4.30
C SER A 7 21.61 6.82 -4.01
N ALA A 8 21.46 6.28 -2.80
CA ALA A 8 22.04 5.00 -2.39
C ALA A 8 21.45 3.83 -3.19
N ASN A 9 20.14 3.84 -3.42
CA ASN A 9 19.47 2.81 -4.23
C ASN A 9 19.93 2.83 -5.70
N ALA A 10 20.21 4.02 -6.26
CA ALA A 10 20.75 4.13 -7.62
C ALA A 10 22.18 3.55 -7.71
N VAL A 11 23.03 3.81 -6.71
CA VAL A 11 24.36 3.21 -6.61
C VAL A 11 24.27 1.70 -6.48
N LEU A 12 23.41 1.19 -5.60
CA LEU A 12 23.23 -0.25 -5.36
C LEU A 12 22.91 -1.01 -6.65
N ARG A 13 22.02 -0.47 -7.50
CA ARG A 13 21.67 -1.09 -8.79
C ARG A 13 22.89 -1.25 -9.71
N LYS A 14 23.73 -0.20 -9.80
CA LYS A 14 24.97 -0.24 -10.61
C LYS A 14 26.01 -1.18 -9.99
N PHE A 15 26.15 -1.12 -8.67
CA PHE A 15 27.09 -1.93 -7.91
C PHE A 15 26.79 -3.42 -8.05
N ILE A 16 25.54 -3.86 -7.89
CA ILE A 16 25.17 -5.28 -8.01
C ILE A 16 25.58 -5.83 -9.38
N ALA A 17 25.34 -5.08 -10.46
CA ALA A 17 25.71 -5.51 -11.81
C ALA A 17 27.24 -5.63 -11.98
N ASP A 18 28.00 -4.62 -11.54
CA ASP A 18 29.47 -4.64 -11.63
C ASP A 18 30.10 -5.71 -10.72
N TYR A 19 29.58 -5.88 -9.51
CA TYR A 19 30.02 -6.89 -8.55
C TYR A 19 29.78 -8.29 -9.10
N ASN A 20 28.57 -8.58 -9.58
CA ASN A 20 28.26 -9.88 -10.18
C ASN A 20 29.14 -10.17 -11.40
N ARG A 21 29.47 -9.16 -12.23
CA ARG A 21 30.40 -9.35 -13.35
C ARG A 21 31.79 -9.80 -12.89
N ARG A 22 32.29 -9.27 -11.77
CA ARG A 22 33.65 -9.55 -11.26
C ARG A 22 33.74 -10.82 -10.41
N PHE A 23 32.68 -11.12 -9.67
CA PHE A 23 32.74 -12.08 -8.56
C PHE A 23 31.68 -13.19 -8.61
N ALA A 24 30.71 -13.15 -9.54
CA ALA A 24 29.75 -14.24 -9.66
C ALA A 24 30.48 -15.55 -9.99
N ARG A 25 30.12 -16.60 -9.24
CA ARG A 25 30.58 -17.97 -9.48
C ARG A 25 29.43 -18.81 -9.95
N GLN A 26 29.70 -19.77 -10.82
CA GLN A 26 28.67 -20.74 -11.18
C GLN A 26 28.25 -21.51 -9.92
N PRO A 27 26.94 -21.66 -9.69
CA PRO A 27 26.46 -22.44 -8.56
C PRO A 27 26.81 -23.91 -8.80
N ARG A 28 27.17 -24.62 -7.73
CA ARG A 28 27.52 -26.06 -7.79
C ARG A 28 26.33 -26.91 -8.24
N ASP A 29 25.13 -26.51 -7.80
CA ASP A 29 23.87 -27.07 -8.23
C ASP A 29 23.11 -26.00 -9.03
N ARG A 30 22.55 -26.40 -10.18
CA ARG A 30 21.80 -25.51 -11.06
C ARG A 30 20.32 -25.48 -10.70
N GLU A 31 19.87 -26.37 -9.81
CA GLU A 31 18.52 -26.34 -9.29
C GLU A 31 18.26 -25.07 -8.48
N THR A 32 17.07 -24.52 -8.66
CA THR A 32 16.67 -23.29 -7.98
C THR A 32 16.28 -23.63 -6.54
N ALA A 33 17.00 -23.07 -5.57
CA ALA A 33 16.66 -23.23 -4.14
C ALA A 33 15.45 -22.37 -3.71
N TRP A 34 14.99 -21.46 -4.57
CA TRP A 34 13.87 -20.56 -4.28
C TRP A 34 12.53 -21.19 -4.62
N ARG A 35 11.58 -21.01 -3.70
CA ARG A 35 10.17 -21.28 -3.92
C ARG A 35 9.53 -20.17 -4.74
N ALA A 36 8.51 -20.51 -5.53
CA ALA A 36 7.71 -19.54 -6.25
C ALA A 36 7.11 -18.50 -5.29
N ALA A 37 7.01 -17.26 -5.76
CA ALA A 37 6.34 -16.21 -5.02
C ALA A 37 4.86 -16.58 -4.80
N PRO A 38 4.30 -16.35 -3.60
CA PRO A 38 2.86 -16.48 -3.40
C PRO A 38 2.10 -15.44 -4.24
N GLU A 39 0.87 -15.75 -4.63
CA GLU A 39 0.08 -14.87 -5.52
C GLU A 39 -0.24 -13.50 -4.91
N SER A 40 -0.35 -13.42 -3.58
CA SER A 40 -0.79 -12.23 -2.85
C SER A 40 0.35 -11.49 -2.13
N LEU A 41 1.50 -11.37 -2.78
CA LEU A 41 2.65 -10.62 -2.24
C LEU A 41 2.29 -9.19 -1.82
N ASP A 42 1.39 -8.53 -2.54
CA ASP A 42 0.89 -7.20 -2.21
C ASP A 42 0.09 -7.15 -0.89
N ARG A 43 -0.51 -8.26 -0.47
CA ARG A 43 -1.16 -8.41 0.84
C ARG A 43 -0.17 -8.81 1.93
N ILE A 44 0.90 -9.53 1.59
CA ILE A 44 1.89 -10.03 2.55
C ILE A 44 2.93 -8.94 2.88
N CYS A 45 3.42 -8.23 1.87
CA CYS A 45 4.47 -7.23 1.97
C CYS A 45 3.89 -5.81 2.02
N CYS A 46 3.00 -5.56 2.99
CA CYS A 46 2.34 -4.28 3.17
C CYS A 46 2.22 -3.91 4.65
N LEU A 47 1.84 -2.66 4.91
CA LEU A 47 1.42 -2.21 6.22
C LEU A 47 -0.10 -2.34 6.33
N VAL A 48 -0.59 -2.94 7.43
CA VAL A 48 -2.02 -3.17 7.65
C VAL A 48 -2.52 -2.23 8.75
N HIS A 49 -3.59 -1.50 8.46
CA HIS A 49 -4.23 -0.58 9.39
C HIS A 49 -5.74 -0.84 9.44
N GLU A 50 -6.39 -0.72 10.60
CA GLU A 50 -7.85 -0.82 10.72
C GLU A 50 -8.46 0.58 10.88
N ARG A 51 -9.49 0.91 10.10
CA ARG A 51 -10.23 2.17 10.23
C ARG A 51 -11.73 1.93 10.17
N MET A 52 -12.47 2.79 10.86
CA MET A 52 -13.92 2.80 10.81
C MET A 52 -14.39 3.71 9.68
N VAL A 53 -15.39 3.26 8.93
CA VAL A 53 -16.03 4.03 7.87
C VAL A 53 -17.07 4.98 8.48
N SER A 54 -17.04 6.26 8.11
CA SER A 54 -18.02 7.26 8.56
C SER A 54 -19.40 7.06 7.92
N ASN A 55 -20.41 7.78 8.41
CA ASN A 55 -21.80 7.62 7.97
C ASN A 55 -22.03 7.96 6.50
N ASP A 56 -21.19 8.82 5.91
CA ASP A 56 -21.16 9.16 4.48
C ASP A 56 -20.39 8.11 3.63
N ASN A 57 -20.06 6.95 4.20
CA ASN A 57 -19.27 5.89 3.55
C ASN A 57 -17.85 6.31 3.15
N VAL A 58 -17.28 7.28 3.85
CA VAL A 58 -15.91 7.74 3.66
C VAL A 58 -15.00 7.14 4.73
N MET A 59 -13.75 6.92 4.40
CA MET A 59 -12.70 6.60 5.35
C MET A 59 -11.56 7.61 5.21
N GLN A 60 -11.15 8.20 6.33
CA GLN A 60 -10.03 9.13 6.37
C GLN A 60 -8.76 8.39 6.80
N TRP A 61 -7.69 8.57 6.04
CA TRP A 61 -6.40 7.94 6.31
C TRP A 61 -5.26 8.75 5.72
N GLU A 62 -4.28 9.14 6.56
CA GLU A 62 -3.07 9.88 6.13
C GLU A 62 -3.39 11.10 5.25
N GLY A 63 -4.35 11.93 5.67
CA GLY A 63 -4.81 13.11 4.92
C GLY A 63 -5.63 12.81 3.66
N ARG A 64 -5.87 11.53 3.32
CA ARG A 64 -6.67 11.11 2.17
C ARG A 64 -8.08 10.76 2.62
N ARG A 65 -9.06 11.09 1.79
CA ARG A 65 -10.46 10.64 1.92
C ARG A 65 -10.75 9.57 0.88
N LEU A 66 -11.15 8.40 1.34
CA LEU A 66 -11.44 7.23 0.51
C LEU A 66 -12.95 6.94 0.56
N GLN A 67 -13.68 7.22 -0.51
CA GLN A 67 -15.09 6.90 -0.63
C GLN A 67 -15.25 5.41 -0.96
N ILE A 68 -16.10 4.72 -0.22
CA ILE A 68 -16.48 3.34 -0.49
C ILE A 68 -17.91 3.36 -1.04
N PRO A 69 -18.12 3.13 -2.35
CA PRO A 69 -19.47 3.05 -2.89
C PRO A 69 -20.17 1.77 -2.39
N GLN A 70 -21.50 1.82 -2.46
CA GLN A 70 -22.35 0.64 -2.33
C GLN A 70 -21.88 -0.48 -3.26
N GLN A 71 -21.88 -1.72 -2.75
CA GLN A 71 -21.46 -2.90 -3.50
C GLN A 71 -22.47 -4.04 -3.28
N ALA A 72 -22.46 -5.04 -4.16
CA ALA A 72 -23.43 -6.15 -4.13
C ALA A 72 -23.56 -6.84 -2.76
N ARG A 73 -22.48 -6.86 -1.95
CA ARG A 73 -22.47 -7.46 -0.62
C ARG A 73 -23.10 -6.59 0.47
N ARG A 74 -23.19 -5.27 0.28
CA ARG A 74 -23.67 -4.34 1.32
C ARG A 74 -24.08 -2.99 0.73
N PHE A 75 -25.28 -2.53 1.11
CA PHE A 75 -25.81 -1.22 0.71
C PHE A 75 -24.96 -0.05 1.24
N SER A 76 -24.44 -0.16 2.47
CA SER A 76 -23.61 0.85 3.13
C SER A 76 -22.60 0.19 4.07
N PHE A 77 -21.35 0.61 4.02
CA PHE A 77 -20.27 0.22 4.93
C PHE A 77 -20.13 1.18 6.13
N ALA A 78 -21.03 2.14 6.32
CA ALA A 78 -21.03 3.03 7.49
C ALA A 78 -20.91 2.24 8.81
N GLY A 79 -20.00 2.68 9.69
CA GLY A 79 -19.69 2.05 10.98
C GLY A 79 -18.88 0.74 10.87
N ALA A 80 -18.62 0.23 9.67
CA ALA A 80 -17.83 -0.99 9.50
C ALA A 80 -16.35 -0.72 9.77
N LYS A 81 -15.69 -1.70 10.39
CA LYS A 81 -14.23 -1.78 10.48
C LYS A 81 -13.68 -2.36 9.19
N VAL A 82 -12.84 -1.60 8.51
CA VAL A 82 -12.23 -1.97 7.23
C VAL A 82 -10.72 -1.92 7.38
N GLN A 83 -10.04 -2.91 6.81
CA GLN A 83 -8.58 -2.99 6.76
C GLN A 83 -8.06 -2.22 5.56
N ILE A 84 -7.04 -1.40 5.78
CA ILE A 84 -6.24 -0.72 4.77
C ILE A 84 -4.93 -1.48 4.64
N TYR A 85 -4.65 -1.94 3.44
CA TYR A 85 -3.38 -2.54 3.06
C TYR A 85 -2.60 -1.49 2.29
N GLN A 86 -1.58 -0.90 2.92
CA GLN A 86 -0.70 0.10 2.33
C GLN A 86 0.55 -0.58 1.79
N ALA A 87 0.68 -0.58 0.46
CA ALA A 87 1.89 -1.02 -0.21
C ALA A 87 3.06 -0.09 0.13
N LEU A 88 4.29 -0.61 0.05
CA LEU A 88 5.50 0.16 0.35
C LEU A 88 5.75 1.35 -0.60
N ASP A 89 5.05 1.39 -1.73
CA ASP A 89 5.04 2.53 -2.66
C ASP A 89 3.91 3.54 -2.40
N GLY A 90 3.13 3.35 -1.33
CA GLY A 90 2.04 4.25 -0.92
C GLY A 90 0.67 3.97 -1.54
N ARG A 91 0.55 2.98 -2.44
CA ARG A 91 -0.77 2.53 -2.92
C ARG A 91 -1.56 1.88 -1.79
N VAL A 92 -2.89 2.04 -1.82
CA VAL A 92 -3.79 1.50 -0.79
C VAL A 92 -4.83 0.58 -1.39
N SER A 93 -5.15 -0.50 -0.68
CA SER A 93 -6.27 -1.39 -0.96
C SER A 93 -7.11 -1.58 0.29
N LEU A 94 -8.44 -1.61 0.13
CA LEU A 94 -9.38 -1.73 1.24
C LEU A 94 -10.00 -3.12 1.28
N TYR A 95 -10.15 -3.68 2.48
CA TYR A 95 -10.71 -5.01 2.70
C TYR A 95 -11.68 -5.04 3.88
N TYR A 96 -12.82 -5.71 3.69
CA TYR A 96 -13.75 -6.06 4.75
C TYR A 96 -13.75 -7.57 4.93
N GLY A 97 -13.08 -8.05 5.98
CA GLY A 97 -12.65 -9.46 6.05
C GLY A 97 -11.76 -9.78 4.85
N ASP A 98 -12.07 -10.86 4.12
CA ASP A 98 -11.33 -11.24 2.91
C ASP A 98 -11.82 -10.57 1.62
N ALA A 99 -12.90 -9.78 1.68
CA ALA A 99 -13.47 -9.14 0.50
C ALA A 99 -12.80 -7.80 0.22
N ARG A 100 -12.13 -7.70 -0.94
CA ARG A 100 -11.60 -6.42 -1.44
C ARG A 100 -12.73 -5.47 -1.80
N LEU A 101 -12.63 -4.23 -1.32
CA LEU A 101 -13.61 -3.18 -1.58
C LEU A 101 -13.15 -2.28 -2.73
N LYS A 102 -14.08 -1.94 -3.61
CA LYS A 102 -13.92 -0.80 -4.51
C LYS A 102 -13.89 0.49 -3.67
N HIS A 103 -13.04 1.44 -4.07
CA HIS A 103 -12.99 2.76 -3.47
C HIS A 103 -12.46 3.78 -4.48
N SER A 104 -12.73 5.05 -4.22
CA SER A 104 -12.14 6.18 -4.95
C SER A 104 -11.57 7.18 -3.96
N ALA A 105 -10.48 7.84 -4.36
CA ALA A 105 -10.03 9.03 -3.64
C ALA A 105 -10.98 10.18 -3.97
N ILE A 106 -11.48 10.86 -2.96
CA ILE A 106 -12.21 12.12 -3.13
C ILE A 106 -11.30 13.27 -2.68
N PRO A 107 -11.23 14.38 -3.42
CA PRO A 107 -10.54 15.57 -2.96
C PRO A 107 -11.07 15.97 -1.58
N GLY A 108 -10.17 16.12 -0.61
CA GLY A 108 -10.51 16.87 0.59
C GLY A 108 -10.72 18.31 0.17
N GLY A 109 -11.89 18.89 0.47
CA GLY A 109 -11.93 20.34 0.58
C GLY A 109 -10.99 20.69 1.73
N ASP A 110 -9.87 21.31 1.40
CA ASP A 110 -8.99 21.93 2.39
C ASP A 110 -9.76 23.10 3.01
N THR A 111 -10.67 22.83 3.95
CA THR A 111 -11.31 23.85 4.76
C THR A 111 -10.71 23.77 6.17
N PHE A 112 -9.46 24.19 6.25
CA PHE A 112 -8.86 24.70 7.47
C PHE A 112 -8.71 26.22 7.33
N MET A 113 -9.80 26.98 7.49
CA MET A 113 -9.81 28.30 8.15
C MET A 113 -11.22 28.91 8.11
N LEU A 114 -11.90 28.92 9.26
CA LEU A 114 -12.64 30.09 9.71
C LEU A 114 -12.45 30.14 11.23
N PRO A 115 -11.74 31.14 11.80
CA PRO A 115 -12.08 31.58 13.13
C PRO A 115 -13.35 32.43 13.02
N LEU A 116 -14.42 31.94 13.67
CA LEU A 116 -15.49 32.79 14.18
C LEU A 116 -14.95 33.49 15.43
N GLY A 117 -15.10 34.81 15.52
CA GLY A 117 -14.83 35.61 16.72
C GLY A 117 -13.88 36.75 16.48
#